data_AF-A0A220VFZ0-F1
#
_entry.id   AF-A0A220VFZ0-F1
#
_cell.length_a   1.000
_cell.length_b   1.000
_cell.length_c   1.000
_cell.angle_alpha   90.00
_cell.angle_beta   90.00
_cell.angle_gamma   90.00
#
_symmetry.space_group_name_H-M   'P 1'
#
loop_
_entity.id
_entity.type
_entity.pdbx_description
1 polymer ?
#
loop_
_entity_poly.entity_id
_entity_poly.type
_entity_poly.pdbx_seq_one_letter_code
_entity_poly.pdbx_strand_id
1 'polypeptide(L)'
;MLFSRIDHIALDVSDSEKTVQFYQTIFGFKVYSESTTKNGHHIIYMKLGDTILEISQQKEVVHSGYHFCIHTTNFEKAISHLSAHNIPVYQPPHPTAPRTPSEKGWMRAVYLGPDGELVEIRG
;
A
#
# COMPACT_ATOMS: atom_id res chain seq x y z
N MET A 1 23.09 11.69 13.10
CA MET A 1 22.13 11.92 11.99
C MET A 1 20.87 12.53 12.57
N LEU A 2 20.24 13.48 11.87
CA LEU A 2 19.00 14.12 12.32
C LEU A 2 17.73 13.35 11.89
N PHE A 3 17.78 12.65 10.76
CA PHE A 3 16.67 11.84 10.22
C PHE A 3 17.15 10.41 9.94
N SER A 4 16.28 9.41 10.16
CA SER A 4 16.65 7.98 10.07
C SER A 4 15.93 7.22 8.96
N ARG A 5 14.64 7.49 8.69
CA ARG A 5 13.81 6.82 7.68
C ARG A 5 12.54 7.62 7.41
N ILE A 6 11.77 7.20 6.41
CA ILE A 6 10.34 7.50 6.33
C ILE A 6 9.66 6.76 7.47
N ASP A 7 8.88 7.45 8.29
CA ASP A 7 8.18 6.82 9.42
C ASP A 7 6.91 6.10 8.96
N HIS A 8 6.08 6.79 8.19
CA HIS A 8 4.83 6.28 7.64
C HIS A 8 4.50 6.97 6.31
N ILE A 9 3.52 6.40 5.59
CA ILE A 9 2.86 7.02 4.44
C ILE A 9 1.41 7.24 4.83
N ALA A 10 0.93 8.48 4.71
CA ALA A 10 -0.48 8.80 4.96
C ALA A 10 -1.30 8.60 3.68
N LEU A 11 -2.49 8.00 3.84
CA LEU A 11 -3.50 7.83 2.81
C LEU A 11 -4.77 8.54 3.27
N ASP A 12 -5.14 9.58 2.51
CA ASP A 12 -6.48 10.16 2.61
C ASP A 12 -7.47 9.25 1.88
N VAL A 13 -8.51 8.80 2.56
CA VAL A 13 -9.44 7.77 2.03
C VAL A 13 -10.89 8.20 2.19
N SER A 14 -11.76 7.74 1.30
CA SER A 14 -13.19 8.10 1.40
C SER A 14 -13.91 7.28 2.46
N ASP A 15 -13.42 6.07 2.72
CA ASP A 15 -13.96 5.11 3.68
C ASP A 15 -12.81 4.36 4.37
N SER A 16 -12.59 4.68 5.64
CA SER A 16 -11.51 4.10 6.44
C SER A 16 -11.74 2.62 6.76
N GLU A 17 -12.98 2.18 6.98
CA GLU A 17 -13.29 0.79 7.28
C GLU A 17 -13.02 -0.10 6.07
N LYS A 18 -13.52 0.31 4.89
CA LYS A 18 -13.27 -0.38 3.62
C LYS A 18 -11.78 -0.44 3.31
N THR A 19 -11.06 0.65 3.56
CA THR A 19 -9.62 0.70 3.32
C THR A 19 -8.86 -0.22 4.25
N VAL A 20 -9.16 -0.18 5.55
CA VAL A 20 -8.55 -1.08 6.53
C VAL A 20 -8.79 -2.53 6.14
N GLN A 21 -10.04 -2.90 5.83
CA GLN A 21 -10.37 -4.27 5.44
C GLN A 21 -9.58 -4.71 4.18
N PHE A 22 -9.45 -3.83 3.19
CA PHE A 22 -8.69 -4.09 1.98
C PHE A 22 -7.21 -4.36 2.30
N TYR A 23 -6.51 -3.46 3.00
CA TYR A 23 -5.09 -3.63 3.28
C TYR A 23 -4.80 -4.79 4.24
N GLN A 24 -5.73 -5.12 5.15
CA GLN A 24 -5.64 -6.33 5.98
C GLN A 24 -5.78 -7.61 5.16
N THR A 25 -6.79 -7.68 4.30
CA THR A 25 -7.14 -8.91 3.57
C THR A 25 -6.16 -9.20 2.44
N ILE A 26 -5.80 -8.16 1.68
CA ILE A 26 -5.03 -8.31 0.45
C ILE A 26 -3.53 -8.31 0.71
N PHE A 27 -3.07 -7.46 1.62
CA PHE A 27 -1.64 -7.24 1.85
C PHE A 27 -1.15 -7.71 3.22
N GLY A 28 -2.07 -8.15 4.10
CA GLY A 28 -1.72 -8.66 5.41
C GLY A 28 -1.29 -7.60 6.42
N PHE A 29 -1.61 -6.32 6.17
CA PHE A 29 -1.41 -5.27 7.18
C PHE A 29 -2.23 -5.57 8.43
N LYS A 30 -1.83 -5.00 9.56
CA LYS A 30 -2.57 -5.09 10.82
C LYS A 30 -2.73 -3.72 11.43
N VAL A 31 -3.94 -3.39 11.87
CA VAL A 31 -4.17 -2.24 12.76
C VAL A 31 -3.37 -2.48 14.05
N TYR A 32 -2.58 -1.50 14.46
CA TYR A 32 -1.81 -1.59 15.70
C TYR A 32 -2.01 -0.40 16.64
N SER A 33 -2.58 0.69 16.15
CA SER A 33 -2.94 1.85 16.95
C SER A 33 -4.02 2.67 16.25
N GLU A 34 -4.82 3.38 17.04
CA GLU A 34 -5.81 4.34 16.57
C GLU A 34 -5.67 5.61 17.43
N SER A 35 -6.02 6.76 16.86
CA SER A 35 -6.03 8.02 17.61
C SER A 35 -7.10 8.96 17.10
N THR A 36 -7.57 9.85 17.98
CA THR A 36 -8.47 10.93 17.59
C THR A 36 -7.78 12.25 17.88
N THR A 37 -7.66 13.08 16.86
CA THR A 37 -7.10 14.44 17.01
C THR A 37 -8.06 15.31 17.83
N LYS A 38 -7.55 16.44 18.34
CA LYS A 38 -8.37 17.43 19.08
C LYS A 38 -9.58 17.94 18.29
N ASN A 39 -9.52 17.90 16.96
CA ASN A 39 -10.58 18.34 16.07
C ASN A 39 -11.57 17.21 15.71
N GLY A 40 -11.45 16.04 16.35
CA GLY A 40 -12.33 14.89 16.14
C GLY A 40 -11.95 14.02 14.94
N HIS A 41 -10.85 14.31 14.25
CA HIS A 41 -10.38 13.47 13.14
C HIS A 41 -9.83 12.15 13.68
N HIS A 42 -10.44 11.04 13.29
CA HIS A 42 -9.99 9.69 13.60
C HIS A 42 -8.90 9.21 12.63
N ILE A 43 -7.80 8.69 13.16
CA ILE A 43 -6.65 8.21 12.41
C ILE A 43 -6.37 6.76 12.79
N ILE A 44 -6.22 5.89 11.80
CA ILE A 44 -5.94 4.46 11.98
C ILE A 44 -4.54 4.15 11.48
N TYR A 45 -3.72 3.50 12.30
CA TYR A 45 -2.36 3.11 11.94
C TYR A 45 -2.27 1.62 11.66
N MET A 46 -1.82 1.28 10.45
CA MET A 46 -1.67 -0.09 9.98
C MET A 46 -0.20 -0.42 9.70
N LYS A 47 0.23 -1.64 10.04
CA LYS A 47 1.63 -2.07 9.91
C LYS A 47 1.79 -3.36 9.09
N LEU A 48 2.80 -3.39 8.24
CA LEU A 48 3.31 -4.57 7.51
C LEU A 48 4.84 -4.59 7.60
N GLY A 49 5.41 -5.51 8.38
CA GLY A 49 6.84 -5.46 8.70
C GLY A 49 7.16 -4.14 9.39
N ASP A 50 8.10 -3.36 8.86
CA ASP A 50 8.44 -2.02 9.37
C ASP A 50 7.73 -0.88 8.64
N THR A 51 6.92 -1.19 7.62
CA THR A 51 6.13 -0.19 6.87
C THR A 51 4.86 0.15 7.62
N ILE A 52 4.57 1.45 7.73
CA ILE A 52 3.36 1.98 8.37
C ILE A 52 2.54 2.76 7.34
N LEU A 53 1.24 2.44 7.26
CA LEU A 53 0.23 3.27 6.62
C LEU A 53 -0.57 4.00 7.71
N GLU A 54 -0.70 5.31 7.56
CA GLU A 54 -1.61 6.16 8.34
C GLU A 54 -2.87 6.39 7.50
N ILE A 55 -4.04 5.96 7.99
CA ILE A 55 -5.32 6.10 7.29
C ILE A 55 -6.09 7.26 7.89
N SER A 56 -6.45 8.21 7.04
CA SER A 56 -7.08 9.49 7.36
C SER A 56 -8.32 9.63 6.49
N GLN A 57 -9.52 9.70 7.07
CA GLN A 57 -10.74 9.73 6.27
C GLN A 57 -11.11 11.17 5.87
N GLN A 58 -11.30 11.40 4.57
CA GLN A 58 -11.68 12.69 3.99
C GLN A 58 -13.02 12.62 3.27
N LYS A 59 -13.68 13.78 3.11
CA LYS A 59 -14.95 13.88 2.36
C LYS A 59 -14.76 13.74 0.86
N GLU A 60 -13.65 14.28 0.35
CA GLU A 60 -13.29 14.24 -1.06
C GLU A 60 -11.86 13.71 -1.16
N VAL A 61 -11.67 12.68 -1.98
CA VAL A 61 -10.37 12.04 -2.18
C VAL A 61 -10.08 12.00 -3.66
N VAL A 62 -8.91 12.53 -4.02
CA VAL A 62 -8.37 12.44 -5.37
C VAL A 62 -6.92 12.01 -5.26
N HIS A 63 -6.63 10.79 -5.67
CA HIS A 63 -5.27 10.29 -5.76
C HIS A 63 -4.72 10.53 -7.17
N SER A 64 -3.60 11.24 -7.26
CA SER A 64 -2.92 11.49 -8.53
C SER A 64 -1.42 11.74 -8.32
N GLY A 65 -0.60 11.22 -9.24
CA GLY A 65 0.83 11.55 -9.30
C GLY A 65 1.74 10.86 -8.29
N TYR A 66 1.25 9.92 -7.49
CA TYR A 66 2.08 9.16 -6.55
C TYR A 66 1.70 7.67 -6.49
N HIS A 67 2.63 6.87 -5.99
CA HIS A 67 2.45 5.46 -5.66
C HIS A 67 3.36 5.10 -4.48
N PHE A 68 3.07 3.97 -3.83
CA PHE A 68 4.01 3.30 -2.93
C PHE A 68 4.21 1.86 -3.37
N CYS A 69 5.36 1.29 -3.01
CA CYS A 69 5.74 -0.05 -3.44
C CYS A 69 5.79 -1.02 -2.25
N ILE A 70 5.11 -2.16 -2.40
CA ILE A 70 5.18 -3.29 -1.49
C ILE A 70 6.10 -4.35 -2.11
N HIS A 71 7.12 -4.75 -1.34
CA HIS A 71 7.99 -5.85 -1.70
C HIS A 71 7.34 -7.21 -1.40
N THR A 72 7.48 -8.17 -2.31
CA THR A 72 7.07 -9.57 -2.12
C THR A 72 8.27 -10.50 -2.32
N THR A 73 8.33 -11.57 -1.53
CA THR A 73 9.35 -12.63 -1.72
C THR A 73 8.93 -13.69 -2.74
N ASN A 74 7.71 -13.59 -3.28
CA ASN A 74 7.20 -14.50 -4.30
C ASN A 74 6.22 -13.74 -5.19
N PHE A 75 6.73 -13.24 -6.31
CA PHE A 75 5.97 -12.39 -7.21
C PHE A 75 4.80 -13.14 -7.84
N GLU A 76 5.00 -14.37 -8.32
CA GLU A 76 3.96 -15.16 -8.99
C GLU A 76 2.77 -15.45 -8.06
N LYS A 77 3.03 -15.78 -6.78
CA LYS A 77 1.97 -15.98 -5.78
C LYS A 77 1.25 -14.68 -5.45
N ALA A 78 1.96 -13.55 -5.37
CA ALA A 78 1.34 -12.25 -5.13
C ALA A 78 0.38 -11.86 -6.27
N ILE A 79 0.80 -12.00 -7.53
CA ILE A 79 -0.06 -11.75 -8.70
C ILE A 79 -1.27 -12.69 -8.72
N SER A 80 -1.06 -13.97 -8.43
CA SER A 80 -2.14 -14.95 -8.36
C SER A 80 -3.15 -14.62 -7.26
N HIS A 81 -2.68 -14.19 -6.08
CA HIS A 81 -3.51 -13.76 -4.97
C HIS A 81 -4.34 -12.52 -5.31
N LEU A 82 -3.71 -11.49 -5.89
CA LEU A 82 -4.39 -10.25 -6.31
C LEU A 82 -5.44 -10.50 -7.40
N SER A 83 -5.11 -11.37 -8.35
CA SER A 83 -6.05 -11.80 -9.39
C SER A 83 -7.25 -12.53 -8.81
N ALA A 84 -7.04 -13.47 -7.87
CA ALA A 84 -8.12 -14.21 -7.22
C ALA A 84 -9.08 -13.31 -6.40
N HIS A 85 -8.60 -12.16 -5.92
CA HIS A 85 -9.42 -11.15 -5.23
C HIS A 85 -10.01 -10.10 -6.18
N ASN A 86 -9.81 -10.23 -7.49
CA ASN A 86 -10.28 -9.29 -8.52
C ASN A 86 -9.78 -7.85 -8.31
N ILE A 87 -8.53 -7.68 -7.84
CA ILE A 87 -7.97 -6.34 -7.66
C ILE A 87 -7.71 -5.70 -9.02
N PRO A 88 -8.21 -4.47 -9.29
CA PRO A 88 -8.02 -3.82 -10.58
C PRO A 88 -6.54 -3.58 -10.89
N VAL A 89 -6.13 -3.96 -12.10
CA VAL A 89 -4.77 -3.77 -12.61
C VAL A 89 -4.67 -2.39 -13.24
N TYR A 90 -3.75 -1.56 -12.76
CA TYR A 90 -3.38 -0.30 -13.41
C TYR A 90 -2.27 -0.52 -14.44
N GLN A 91 -1.25 -1.30 -14.08
CA GLN A 91 -0.16 -1.68 -14.96
C GLN A 91 0.14 -3.17 -14.81
N PRO A 92 0.07 -3.97 -15.89
CA PRO A 92 0.29 -5.40 -15.81
C PRO A 92 1.75 -5.74 -15.45
N PRO A 93 2.00 -6.99 -14.97
CA PRO A 93 3.34 -7.49 -14.71
C PRO A 93 4.31 -7.26 -15.87
N HIS A 94 5.48 -6.68 -15.57
CA HIS A 94 6.55 -6.48 -16.54
C HIS A 94 7.93 -6.48 -15.85
N PRO A 95 9.02 -6.74 -16.59
CA PRO A 95 10.38 -6.70 -16.04
C PRO A 95 10.74 -5.33 -15.49
N THR A 96 11.54 -5.29 -14.43
CA THR A 96 12.11 -4.06 -13.89
C THR A 96 13.64 -4.13 -13.86
N ALA A 97 14.29 -2.98 -14.00
CA ALA A 97 15.74 -2.92 -13.91
C ALA A 97 16.18 -3.19 -12.45
N PRO A 98 17.17 -4.07 -12.23
CA PRO A 98 17.68 -4.33 -10.89
C PRO A 98 18.40 -3.09 -10.36
N ARG A 99 18.06 -2.68 -9.13
CA ARG A 99 18.80 -1.62 -8.41
C ARG A 99 20.02 -2.18 -7.68
N THR A 100 19.96 -3.46 -7.33
CA THR A 100 21.04 -4.22 -6.71
C THR A 100 21.14 -5.60 -7.37
N PRO A 101 22.27 -6.33 -7.23
CA PRO A 101 22.42 -7.66 -7.84
C PRO A 101 21.35 -8.68 -7.44
N SER A 102 20.79 -8.56 -6.23
CA SER A 102 19.74 -9.47 -5.74
C SER A 102 18.38 -9.25 -6.41
N GLU A 103 18.17 -8.10 -7.07
CA GLU A 103 16.93 -7.79 -7.80
C GLU A 103 16.95 -8.29 -9.25
N LYS A 104 17.99 -9.03 -9.66
CA LYS A 104 18.11 -9.50 -11.05
C LYS A 104 16.96 -10.43 -11.39
N GLY A 105 16.22 -10.07 -12.44
CA GLY A 105 15.06 -10.85 -12.91
C GLY A 105 13.76 -10.53 -12.19
N TRP A 106 13.75 -9.57 -11.26
CA TRP A 106 12.53 -9.12 -10.61
C TRP A 106 11.53 -8.57 -11.61
N MET A 107 10.26 -8.71 -11.22
CA MET A 107 9.12 -8.20 -11.94
C MET A 107 8.46 -7.10 -11.12
N ARG A 108 7.60 -6.33 -11.78
CA ARG A 108 6.74 -5.37 -11.11
C ARG A 108 5.37 -5.26 -11.77
N ALA A 109 4.37 -4.88 -10.97
CA ALA A 109 3.01 -4.59 -11.42
C ALA A 109 2.42 -3.47 -10.57
N VAL A 110 1.40 -2.78 -11.06
CA VAL A 110 0.70 -1.72 -10.32
C VAL A 110 -0.78 -2.01 -10.30
N TYR A 111 -1.36 -1.91 -9.10
CA TYR A 111 -2.78 -2.16 -8.82
C TYR A 111 -3.44 -0.90 -8.27
N LEU A 112 -4.76 -0.85 -8.34
CA LEU A 112 -5.56 0.21 -7.71
C LEU A 112 -6.01 -0.23 -6.32
N GLY A 113 -5.81 0.65 -5.34
CA GLY A 113 -6.46 0.55 -4.03
C GLY A 113 -7.91 1.04 -4.05
N PRO A 114 -8.60 1.05 -2.89
CA PRO A 114 -10.03 1.32 -2.80
C PRO A 114 -10.48 2.68 -3.33
N ASP A 115 -9.60 3.68 -3.28
CA ASP A 115 -9.84 5.06 -3.72
C ASP A 115 -9.06 5.40 -5.01
N GLY A 116 -8.44 4.40 -5.64
CA GLY A 116 -7.70 4.55 -6.90
C GLY A 116 -6.23 4.95 -6.71
N GLU A 117 -5.72 4.93 -5.48
CA GLU A 117 -4.30 5.06 -5.22
C GLU A 117 -3.49 3.93 -5.87
N LEU A 118 -2.28 4.24 -6.33
CA LEU A 118 -1.43 3.30 -7.03
C LEU A 118 -0.58 2.50 -6.04
N VAL A 119 -0.78 1.19 -6.02
CA VAL A 119 -0.02 0.23 -5.20
C VAL A 119 0.89 -0.59 -6.12
N GLU A 120 2.19 -0.29 -6.13
CA GLU A 120 3.20 -1.04 -6.88
C GLU A 120 3.60 -2.29 -6.10
N ILE A 121 3.75 -3.43 -6.77
CA ILE A 121 4.31 -4.66 -6.22
C ILE A 121 5.61 -4.98 -6.93
N ARG A 122 6.66 -5.33 -6.18
CA ARG A 122 7.97 -5.74 -6.72
C ARG A 122 8.53 -6.95 -5.99
N GLY A 123 9.17 -7.84 -6.74
CA GLY A 123 9.85 -9.04 -6.22
C GLY A 123 10.17 -10.05 -7.30
#